data_AF-A0A3M0WY02-F1
#
_entry.id   AF-A0A3M0WY02-F1
#
_cell.length_a   1.000
_cell.length_b   1.000
_cell.length_c   1.000
_cell.angle_alpha   90.00
_cell.angle_beta   90.00
_cell.angle_gamma   90.00
#
_symmetry.space_group_name_H-M   'P 1'
#
loop_
_entity.id
_entity.type
_entity.pdbx_description
1 polymer ?
#
loop_
_entity_poly.entity_id
_entity_poly.type
_entity_poly.pdbx_seq_one_letter_code
_entity_poly.pdbx_strand_id
1 'polypeptide(L)'
;MASGIFGTGKPVLYKQTAGTAKNFTTDYAVDDAMIECTGHGLTAGDIITLSSTGSLPSGLQSGFYYSVSEVISSSQFTITAEGTNNATFTDNGTGTHSFTPYSSKVELPNFILSESLQEDGFFHKSVINGHKEWVSKGVHVNLEIKNYIYKEGTEASIRSKFKEIWGLRNTDLWVYKHIDGLNLFRDSSGDPVSFVIEDVQLGYLTQANFEDYMIIKLSSKDYVDFNNML
;
A
#
# COMPACT_ATOMS: atom_id res chain seq x y z
N MET A 1 2.82 22.12 -12.27
CA MET A 1 2.19 21.44 -11.13
C MET A 1 1.08 20.56 -11.70
N ALA A 2 1.30 19.26 -11.81
CA ALA A 2 0.34 18.33 -12.39
C ALA A 2 -0.64 17.86 -11.30
N SER A 3 -1.68 18.65 -11.03
CA SER A 3 -2.77 18.21 -10.15
C SER A 3 -3.67 17.23 -10.93
N GLY A 4 -3.32 15.94 -10.97
CA GLY A 4 -4.11 14.99 -11.78
C GLY A 4 -3.82 13.50 -11.67
N ILE A 5 -2.88 13.03 -10.84
CA ILE A 5 -2.52 11.59 -10.79
C ILE A 5 -3.55 10.75 -10.00
N PHE A 6 -4.20 11.33 -8.99
CA PHE A 6 -5.19 10.61 -8.18
C PHE A 6 -6.61 10.73 -8.76
N GLY A 7 -7.17 9.59 -9.16
CA GLY A 7 -8.60 9.45 -9.46
C GLY A 7 -9.47 9.59 -8.20
N THR A 8 -10.79 9.42 -8.35
CA THR A 8 -11.78 9.57 -7.25
C THR A 8 -11.72 8.49 -6.15
N GLY A 9 -10.66 7.68 -6.12
CA GLY A 9 -10.42 6.65 -5.10
C GLY A 9 -9.97 7.24 -3.76
N LYS A 10 -10.20 6.48 -2.68
CA LYS A 10 -9.70 6.80 -1.34
C LYS A 10 -8.36 6.07 -1.11
N PRO A 11 -7.20 6.74 -1.15
CA PRO A 11 -5.94 6.20 -0.65
C PRO A 11 -6.04 5.66 0.77
N VAL A 12 -5.33 4.56 0.98
CA VAL A 12 -5.23 3.82 2.23
C VAL A 12 -3.74 3.64 2.53
N LEU A 13 -3.36 3.77 3.81
CA LEU A 13 -2.01 3.47 4.29
C LEU A 13 -1.98 2.06 4.89
N TYR A 14 -0.94 1.27 4.58
CA TYR A 14 -0.76 -0.09 5.08
C TYR A 14 0.59 -0.26 5.81
N LYS A 15 0.63 -1.16 6.82
CA LYS A 15 1.61 -1.37 7.91
C LYS A 15 3.00 -0.66 7.87
N GLN A 16 4.11 -1.35 7.64
CA GLN A 16 4.37 -2.80 7.60
C GLN A 16 4.34 -3.46 8.99
N THR A 17 3.72 -4.64 9.07
CA THR A 17 3.96 -5.70 10.07
C THR A 17 3.55 -7.05 9.47
N ALA A 18 4.52 -7.88 9.07
CA ALA A 18 4.21 -9.25 8.69
C ALA A 18 3.49 -9.98 9.84
N GLY A 19 2.23 -10.35 9.64
CA GLY A 19 1.50 -11.22 10.57
C GLY A 19 2.13 -12.61 10.61
N THR A 20 1.75 -13.44 11.59
CA THR A 20 2.18 -14.84 11.59
C THR A 20 1.69 -15.51 10.30
N ALA A 21 2.63 -16.04 9.51
CA ALA A 21 2.31 -16.78 8.29
C ALA A 21 1.38 -17.96 8.59
N LYS A 22 0.38 -18.18 7.73
CA LYS A 22 -0.59 -19.27 7.84
C LYS A 22 -0.55 -20.12 6.58
N ASN A 23 -0.62 -21.43 6.75
CA ASN A 23 -0.66 -22.35 5.64
C ASN A 23 -2.05 -22.36 4.99
N PHE A 24 -2.09 -22.52 3.67
CA PHE A 24 -3.32 -22.63 2.91
C PHE A 24 -3.25 -23.77 1.90
N THR A 25 -4.43 -24.20 1.43
CA THR A 25 -4.61 -25.13 0.32
C THR A 25 -5.49 -24.49 -0.76
N THR A 26 -5.42 -25.06 -1.96
CA THR A 26 -6.30 -24.76 -3.08
C THR A 26 -6.85 -26.07 -3.63
N ASP A 27 -8.02 -26.03 -4.28
CA ASP A 27 -8.54 -27.15 -5.05
C ASP A 27 -9.07 -26.67 -6.41
N TYR A 28 -8.14 -26.40 -7.34
CA TYR A 28 -8.43 -25.85 -8.66
C TYR A 28 -9.45 -26.68 -9.48
N ALA A 29 -9.64 -27.96 -9.15
CA ALA A 29 -10.57 -28.86 -9.82
C ALA A 29 -12.03 -28.67 -9.35
N VAL A 30 -12.22 -28.02 -8.19
CA VAL A 30 -13.53 -27.69 -7.61
C VAL A 30 -13.81 -26.19 -7.70
N ASP A 31 -12.82 -25.35 -7.40
CA ASP A 31 -12.88 -23.89 -7.48
C ASP A 31 -11.49 -23.33 -7.84
N ASP A 32 -11.43 -22.59 -8.94
CA ASP A 32 -10.19 -22.05 -9.50
C ASP A 32 -9.75 -20.71 -8.91
N ALA A 33 -10.45 -20.17 -7.90
CA ALA A 33 -10.11 -18.90 -7.23
C ALA A 33 -10.07 -18.98 -5.69
N MET A 34 -10.57 -20.06 -5.09
CA MET A 34 -10.69 -20.23 -3.64
C MET A 34 -9.38 -20.57 -2.92
N ILE A 35 -9.04 -19.77 -1.89
CA ILE A 35 -8.00 -20.12 -0.93
C ILE A 35 -8.64 -20.67 0.36
N GLU A 36 -8.20 -21.86 0.76
CA GLU A 36 -8.65 -22.52 1.98
C GLU A 36 -7.64 -22.35 3.12
N CYS A 37 -8.07 -21.72 4.21
CA CYS A 37 -7.30 -21.63 5.46
C CYS A 37 -8.24 -21.43 6.66
N THR A 38 -8.44 -22.47 7.46
CA THR A 38 -9.25 -22.42 8.68
C THR A 38 -8.72 -21.40 9.68
N GLY A 39 -9.55 -20.43 10.06
CA GLY A 39 -9.19 -19.39 11.01
C GLY A 39 -8.18 -18.39 10.44
N HIS A 40 -8.24 -18.11 9.13
CA HIS A 40 -7.37 -17.13 8.45
C HIS A 40 -7.38 -15.77 9.13
N GLY A 41 -8.54 -15.31 9.62
CA GLY A 41 -8.68 -14.07 10.40
C GLY A 41 -8.49 -12.79 9.59
N LEU A 42 -8.66 -12.88 8.27
CA LEU A 42 -8.63 -11.78 7.31
C LEU A 42 -10.04 -11.20 7.09
N THR A 43 -10.07 -10.00 6.54
CA THR A 43 -11.24 -9.24 6.08
C THR A 43 -11.03 -8.75 4.64
N ALA A 44 -12.10 -8.41 3.93
CA ALA A 44 -11.97 -7.92 2.56
C ALA A 44 -11.18 -6.59 2.50
N GLY A 45 -10.23 -6.52 1.57
CA GLY A 45 -9.26 -5.43 1.43
C GLY A 45 -8.01 -5.55 2.32
N ASP A 46 -7.84 -6.64 3.08
CA ASP A 46 -6.55 -6.97 3.70
C ASP A 46 -5.54 -7.36 2.61
N ILE A 47 -4.32 -6.88 2.72
CA ILE A 47 -3.22 -7.25 1.82
C ILE A 47 -2.51 -8.49 2.39
N ILE A 48 -2.15 -9.44 1.53
CA ILE A 48 -1.33 -10.60 1.87
C ILE A 48 -0.20 -10.76 0.86
N THR A 49 0.88 -11.44 1.26
CA THR A 49 1.91 -11.96 0.35
C THR A 49 1.94 -13.48 0.41
N LEU A 50 2.24 -14.11 -0.73
CA LEU A 50 2.25 -15.57 -0.87
C LEU A 50 3.67 -16.13 -0.93
N SER A 51 3.83 -17.37 -0.47
CA SER A 51 5.08 -18.13 -0.46
C SER A 51 4.80 -19.63 -0.53
N SER A 52 5.76 -20.41 -1.03
CA SER A 52 5.69 -21.88 -1.05
C SER A 52 7.06 -22.48 -0.76
N THR A 53 7.10 -23.70 -0.21
CA THR A 53 8.32 -24.53 -0.15
C THR A 53 8.63 -25.24 -1.48
N GLY A 54 7.70 -25.20 -2.44
CA GLY A 54 7.86 -25.62 -3.83
C GLY A 54 7.37 -24.54 -4.79
N SER A 55 6.60 -24.91 -5.82
CA SER A 55 5.87 -23.94 -6.65
C SER A 55 4.58 -23.48 -5.97
N LEU A 56 4.19 -22.22 -6.14
CA LEU A 56 2.82 -21.80 -5.88
C LEU A 56 1.86 -22.35 -6.96
N PRO A 57 0.54 -22.38 -6.71
CA PRO A 57 -0.47 -22.58 -7.76
C PRO A 57 -0.21 -21.69 -8.98
N SER A 58 -0.24 -22.26 -10.19
CA SER A 58 -0.08 -21.50 -11.44
C SER A 58 -1.08 -20.35 -11.51
N GLY A 59 -0.61 -19.12 -11.70
CA GLY A 59 -1.41 -17.88 -11.57
C GLY A 59 -1.08 -17.07 -10.32
N LEU A 60 -0.47 -17.71 -9.31
CA LEU A 60 0.03 -17.07 -8.09
C LEU A 60 1.56 -16.94 -8.11
N GLN A 61 2.07 -15.82 -7.62
CA GLN A 61 3.48 -15.45 -7.65
C GLN A 61 3.97 -15.11 -6.24
N SER A 62 5.17 -15.58 -5.90
CA SER A 62 5.77 -15.32 -4.58
C SER A 62 6.31 -13.90 -4.52
N GLY A 63 6.16 -13.23 -3.38
CA GLY A 63 6.56 -11.83 -3.21
C GLY A 63 5.59 -10.80 -3.82
N PHE A 64 4.58 -11.24 -4.58
CA PHE A 64 3.50 -10.38 -5.04
C PHE A 64 2.53 -10.05 -3.90
N TYR A 65 1.95 -8.85 -3.98
CA TYR A 65 0.90 -8.38 -3.09
C TYR A 65 -0.47 -8.73 -3.68
N TYR A 66 -1.31 -9.33 -2.85
CA TYR A 66 -2.67 -9.70 -3.19
C TYR A 66 -3.64 -9.03 -2.21
N SER A 67 -4.76 -8.51 -2.71
CA SER A 67 -5.84 -7.99 -1.87
C SER A 67 -6.88 -9.10 -1.64
N VAL A 68 -7.35 -9.29 -0.41
CA VAL A 68 -8.47 -10.19 -0.12
C VAL A 68 -9.73 -9.61 -0.75
N SER A 69 -10.24 -10.28 -1.78
CA SER A 69 -11.38 -9.84 -2.58
C SER A 69 -12.69 -10.03 -1.80
N GLU A 70 -12.92 -11.27 -1.36
CA GLU A 70 -14.10 -11.66 -0.59
C GLU A 70 -13.72 -12.67 0.50
N VAL A 71 -14.34 -12.54 1.67
CA VAL A 71 -14.27 -13.54 2.74
C VAL A 71 -15.57 -14.33 2.75
N ILE A 72 -15.52 -15.54 2.22
CA ILE A 72 -16.69 -16.40 1.99
C ILE A 72 -17.08 -17.15 3.28
N SER A 73 -16.09 -17.53 4.09
CA SER A 73 -16.29 -18.07 5.43
C SER A 73 -15.07 -17.87 6.32
N SER A 74 -15.12 -18.32 7.58
CA SER A 74 -13.96 -18.34 8.48
C SER A 74 -12.84 -19.29 8.04
N SER A 75 -13.03 -20.07 6.98
CA SER A 75 -12.04 -20.99 6.40
C SER A 75 -11.73 -20.74 4.93
N GLN A 76 -12.41 -19.80 4.27
CA GLN A 76 -12.35 -19.62 2.81
C GLN A 76 -12.43 -18.14 2.42
N PHE A 77 -11.55 -17.74 1.50
CA PHE A 77 -11.51 -16.39 0.93
C PHE A 77 -10.96 -16.43 -0.50
N THR A 78 -11.25 -15.40 -1.28
CA THR A 78 -10.66 -15.16 -2.60
C THR A 78 -9.73 -13.96 -2.55
N ILE A 79 -8.81 -13.87 -3.51
CA ILE A 79 -7.85 -12.77 -3.62
C ILE A 79 -7.86 -12.18 -5.02
N THR A 80 -7.51 -10.90 -5.16
CA THR A 80 -7.21 -10.26 -6.45
C THR A 80 -5.72 -9.97 -6.58
N ALA A 81 -5.18 -10.20 -7.78
CA ALA A 81 -3.98 -9.52 -8.24
C ALA A 81 -4.44 -8.29 -9.03
N GLU A 82 -3.85 -7.12 -8.74
CA GLU A 82 -4.00 -5.92 -9.56
C GLU A 82 -5.46 -5.53 -9.90
N GLY A 83 -6.34 -5.68 -8.90
CA GLY A 83 -7.43 -4.73 -8.71
C GLY A 83 -8.74 -4.88 -9.48
N THR A 84 -8.84 -5.81 -10.43
CA THR A 84 -10.08 -5.92 -11.24
C THR A 84 -10.66 -7.32 -11.40
N ASN A 85 -9.92 -8.40 -11.09
CA ASN A 85 -10.45 -9.77 -11.09
C ASN A 85 -9.88 -10.58 -9.93
N ASN A 86 -10.62 -11.61 -9.48
CA ASN A 86 -10.05 -12.64 -8.61
C ASN A 86 -8.89 -13.33 -9.35
N ALA A 87 -7.79 -13.57 -8.64
CA ALA A 87 -6.68 -14.35 -9.16
C ALA A 87 -7.15 -15.80 -9.27
N THR A 88 -7.23 -16.30 -10.50
CA THR A 88 -7.52 -17.71 -10.76
C THR A 88 -6.24 -18.53 -10.90
N PHE A 89 -6.33 -19.83 -10.64
CA PHE A 89 -5.21 -20.75 -10.73
C PHE A 89 -5.58 -22.06 -11.44
N THR A 90 -4.64 -22.57 -12.23
CA THR A 90 -4.86 -23.71 -13.16
C THR A 90 -4.29 -25.04 -12.66
N ASP A 91 -3.62 -25.02 -11.51
CA ASP A 91 -3.13 -26.18 -10.77
C ASP A 91 -3.05 -25.84 -9.27
N ASN A 92 -2.72 -26.83 -8.43
CA ASN A 92 -2.55 -26.64 -6.98
C ASN A 92 -1.08 -26.42 -6.56
N GLY A 93 -0.17 -26.12 -7.48
CA GLY A 93 1.25 -25.95 -7.16
C GLY A 93 1.91 -27.20 -6.57
N THR A 94 3.00 -27.00 -5.81
CA THR A 94 3.72 -28.07 -5.08
C THR A 94 4.31 -27.57 -3.77
N GLY A 95 4.39 -28.46 -2.77
CA GLY A 95 4.95 -28.15 -1.45
C GLY A 95 3.90 -27.65 -0.45
N THR A 96 4.32 -26.84 0.51
CA THR A 96 3.44 -26.19 1.49
C THR A 96 3.33 -24.71 1.15
N HIS A 97 2.12 -24.24 0.89
CA HIS A 97 1.86 -22.82 0.62
C HIS A 97 1.49 -22.10 1.90
N SER A 98 2.00 -20.87 2.03
CA SER A 98 1.72 -20.01 3.17
C SER A 98 1.47 -18.59 2.70
N PHE A 99 0.45 -17.94 3.25
CA PHE A 99 0.26 -16.50 3.13
C PHE A 99 0.73 -15.79 4.40
N THR A 100 1.26 -14.59 4.23
CA THR A 100 1.64 -13.69 5.32
C THR A 100 0.75 -12.45 5.25
N PRO A 101 -0.08 -12.19 6.27
CA PRO A 101 -0.87 -10.96 6.33
C PRO A 101 0.02 -9.73 6.35
N TYR A 102 -0.22 -8.79 5.44
CA TYR A 102 0.41 -7.47 5.40
C TYR A 102 -0.47 -6.45 6.15
N SER A 103 -0.47 -6.60 7.47
CA SER A 103 -0.64 -5.51 8.47
C SER A 103 -1.72 -4.42 8.29
N SER A 104 -2.66 -4.44 9.24
CA SER A 104 -3.41 -3.29 9.76
C SER A 104 -3.57 -2.10 8.80
N LYS A 105 -4.58 -2.22 7.94
CA LYS A 105 -5.13 -1.18 7.10
C LYS A 105 -5.47 0.07 7.92
N VAL A 106 -4.84 1.20 7.61
CA VAL A 106 -5.20 2.51 8.18
C VAL A 106 -5.95 3.29 7.11
N GLU A 107 -7.28 3.15 7.12
CA GLU A 107 -8.14 3.92 6.24
C GLU A 107 -8.10 5.41 6.60
N LEU A 108 -7.99 6.26 5.58
CA LEU A 108 -8.09 7.71 5.70
C LEU A 108 -9.35 8.19 4.96
N PRO A 109 -10.57 7.86 5.44
CA PRO A 109 -11.80 7.97 4.65
C PRO A 109 -12.20 9.40 4.27
N ASN A 110 -11.57 10.39 4.90
CA ASN A 110 -11.87 11.82 4.84
C ASN A 110 -10.60 12.64 4.57
N PHE A 111 -9.91 12.39 3.45
CA PHE A 111 -8.62 13.01 3.14
C PHE A 111 -8.70 13.99 1.95
N ILE A 112 -7.69 14.85 1.83
CA ILE A 112 -7.22 15.45 0.57
C ILE A 112 -5.74 15.11 0.44
N LEU A 113 -5.29 14.70 -0.75
CA LEU A 113 -3.89 14.41 -1.05
C LEU A 113 -3.36 15.47 -2.02
N SER A 114 -2.19 16.01 -1.69
CA SER A 114 -1.35 16.79 -2.60
C SER A 114 0.02 16.16 -2.71
N GLU A 115 0.61 16.23 -3.90
CA GLU A 115 1.93 15.68 -4.21
C GLU A 115 2.92 16.81 -4.55
N SER A 116 4.18 16.60 -4.22
CA SER A 116 5.29 17.43 -4.66
C SER A 116 6.47 16.54 -5.04
N LEU A 117 7.16 16.93 -6.11
CA LEU A 117 8.25 16.16 -6.69
C LEU A 117 9.58 16.80 -6.28
N GLN A 118 10.51 15.97 -5.80
CA GLN A 118 11.87 16.37 -5.53
C GLN A 118 12.81 15.62 -6.48
N GLU A 119 13.36 16.33 -7.47
CA GLU A 119 14.41 15.80 -8.33
C GLU A 119 15.75 15.79 -7.57
N ASP A 120 16.27 14.59 -7.33
CA ASP A 120 17.58 14.42 -6.72
C ASP A 120 18.62 14.20 -7.81
N GLY A 121 19.55 15.15 -7.93
CA GLY A 121 20.61 15.14 -8.94
C GLY A 121 22.01 15.14 -8.35
N PHE A 122 22.98 14.68 -9.13
CA PHE A 122 24.40 14.87 -8.83
C PHE A 122 25.13 15.46 -10.03
N PHE A 123 26.24 16.15 -9.75
CA PHE A 123 27.14 16.63 -10.79
C PHE A 123 28.02 15.49 -11.29
N HIS A 124 27.75 14.99 -12.49
CA HIS A 124 28.70 14.15 -13.20
C HIS A 124 29.71 15.03 -13.93
N LYS A 125 31.01 14.73 -13.83
CA LYS A 125 32.03 15.42 -14.62
C LYS A 125 32.35 14.59 -15.85
N SER A 126 31.96 15.06 -17.03
CA SER A 126 32.21 14.38 -18.30
C SER A 126 33.70 14.12 -18.49
N VAL A 127 34.04 12.87 -18.80
CA VAL A 127 35.43 12.42 -18.99
C VAL A 127 36.05 12.94 -20.30
N ILE A 128 35.22 13.43 -21.22
CA ILE A 128 35.64 13.85 -22.57
C ILE A 128 35.95 15.35 -22.64
N ASN A 129 35.11 16.19 -22.04
CA ASN A 129 35.24 17.66 -22.10
C ASN A 129 35.45 18.32 -20.72
N GLY A 130 35.41 17.55 -19.63
CA GLY A 130 35.56 18.06 -18.26
C GLY A 130 34.38 18.90 -17.75
N HIS A 131 33.30 19.03 -18.53
CA HIS A 131 32.10 19.78 -18.18
C HIS A 131 31.35 19.08 -17.04
N LYS A 132 30.71 19.87 -16.16
CA LYS A 132 29.83 19.35 -15.11
C LYS A 132 28.41 19.35 -15.63
N GLU A 133 27.85 18.17 -15.81
CA GLU A 133 26.47 17.97 -16.21
C GLU A 133 25.65 17.56 -14.99
N TRP A 134 24.47 18.17 -14.84
CA TRP A 134 23.48 17.69 -13.90
C TRP A 134 22.90 16.39 -14.43
N VAL A 135 23.10 15.31 -13.69
CA VAL A 135 22.49 14.02 -13.98
C VAL A 135 21.48 13.74 -12.88
N SER A 136 20.19 13.67 -13.25
CA SER A 136 19.13 13.22 -12.36
C SER A 136 19.34 11.75 -12.02
N LYS A 137 19.20 11.37 -10.75
CA LYS A 137 19.18 9.97 -10.31
C LYS A 137 17.78 9.36 -10.33
N GLY A 138 16.75 10.20 -10.32
CA GLY A 138 15.37 9.83 -10.06
C GLY A 138 14.67 10.93 -9.29
N VAL A 139 13.44 10.65 -8.89
CA VAL A 139 12.57 11.62 -8.20
C VAL A 139 12.03 10.98 -6.93
N HIS A 140 12.20 11.65 -5.80
CA HIS A 140 11.44 11.32 -4.59
C HIS A 140 10.07 11.99 -4.65
N VAL A 141 9.06 11.26 -4.23
CA VAL A 141 7.68 11.77 -4.13
C VAL A 141 7.39 12.10 -2.67
N ASN A 142 7.06 13.36 -2.42
CA ASN A 142 6.61 13.85 -1.14
C ASN A 142 5.09 14.05 -1.20
N LEU A 143 4.35 13.35 -0.35
CA LEU A 143 2.89 13.39 -0.27
C LEU A 143 2.45 14.11 1.00
N GLU A 144 1.50 15.02 0.87
CA GLU A 144 0.83 15.66 2.00
C GLU A 144 -0.64 15.21 2.02
N ILE A 145 -1.01 14.42 3.04
CA ILE A 145 -2.38 13.93 3.24
C ILE A 145 -3.04 14.71 4.37
N LYS A 146 -4.04 15.52 4.03
CA LYS A 146 -4.88 16.26 4.97
C LYS A 146 -6.12 15.44 5.34
N ASN A 147 -6.11 14.76 6.47
CA ASN A 147 -7.24 13.98 6.99
C ASN A 147 -8.12 14.81 7.96
N TYR A 148 -9.43 14.84 7.71
CA TYR A 148 -10.42 15.54 8.54
C TYR A 148 -10.91 14.65 9.70
N ILE A 149 -10.07 14.52 10.73
CA ILE A 149 -10.31 13.64 11.88
C ILE A 149 -11.59 13.98 12.67
N TYR A 150 -12.10 15.21 12.64
CA TYR A 150 -13.38 15.55 13.28
C TYR A 150 -14.57 14.70 12.81
N LYS A 151 -14.47 14.12 11.59
CA LYS A 151 -15.51 13.23 11.03
C LYS A 151 -15.50 11.81 11.62
N GLU A 152 -14.52 11.47 12.46
CA GLU A 152 -14.50 10.22 13.24
C GLU A 152 -15.50 10.27 14.43
N GLY A 153 -16.15 11.41 14.67
CA GLY A 153 -17.27 11.57 15.59
C GLY A 153 -16.85 12.00 16.99
N THR A 154 -16.64 11.04 17.90
CA THR A 154 -16.36 11.37 19.32
C THR A 154 -14.91 11.76 19.55
N GLU A 155 -14.63 12.55 20.59
CA GLU A 155 -13.25 12.87 21.01
C GLU A 155 -12.41 11.60 21.25
N ALA A 156 -13.03 10.52 21.77
CA ALA A 156 -12.37 9.24 21.95
C ALA A 156 -11.99 8.60 20.60
N SER A 157 -12.89 8.64 19.60
CA SER A 157 -12.62 8.20 18.22
C SER A 157 -11.47 9.01 17.59
N ILE A 158 -11.53 10.34 17.69
CA ILE A 158 -10.53 11.28 17.17
C ILE A 158 -9.14 10.97 17.77
N ARG A 159 -9.07 10.83 19.11
CA ARG A 159 -7.83 10.47 19.82
C ARG A 159 -7.33 9.07 19.46
N SER A 160 -8.23 8.12 19.19
CA SER A 160 -7.86 6.78 18.71
C SER A 160 -7.24 6.85 17.32
N LYS A 161 -7.87 7.58 16.39
CA LYS A 161 -7.39 7.75 15.02
C LYS A 161 -6.05 8.48 14.95
N PHE A 162 -5.85 9.50 15.77
CA PHE A 162 -4.56 10.15 15.93
C PHE A 162 -3.48 9.18 16.42
N LYS A 163 -3.76 8.36 17.44
CA LYS A 163 -2.79 7.37 17.97
C LYS A 163 -2.46 6.27 16.95
N GLU A 164 -3.44 5.78 16.20
CA GLU A 164 -3.27 4.82 15.11
C GLU A 164 -2.25 5.35 14.09
N ILE A 165 -2.47 6.56 13.58
CA ILE A 165 -1.62 7.19 12.56
C ILE A 165 -0.26 7.62 13.12
N TRP A 166 -0.20 8.14 14.35
CA TRP A 166 1.08 8.45 15.01
C TRP A 166 1.92 7.19 15.27
N GLY A 167 1.26 6.04 15.49
CA GLY A 167 1.90 4.72 15.59
C GLY A 167 2.47 4.18 14.27
N LEU A 168 2.26 4.87 13.15
CA LEU A 168 2.89 4.59 11.85
C LEU A 168 4.21 5.35 11.65
N ARG A 169 4.61 6.25 12.56
CA ARG A 169 5.89 6.97 12.42
C ARG A 169 7.07 6.00 12.53
N ASN A 170 8.04 6.17 11.63
CA ASN A 170 9.20 5.29 11.46
C ASN A 170 8.88 3.85 11.02
N THR A 171 7.71 3.59 10.42
CA THR A 171 7.46 2.33 9.71
C THR A 171 7.26 2.55 8.22
N ASP A 172 7.59 1.51 7.46
CA ASP A 172 7.53 1.52 6.00
C ASP A 172 6.08 1.36 5.56
N LEU A 173 5.57 2.35 4.83
CA LEU A 173 4.20 2.44 4.36
C LEU A 173 4.14 2.25 2.85
N TRP A 174 3.04 1.69 2.37
CA TRP A 174 2.71 1.71 0.94
C TRP A 174 1.39 2.45 0.74
N VAL A 175 1.29 3.18 -0.36
CA VAL A 175 0.17 4.08 -0.68
C VAL A 175 -0.52 3.53 -1.93
N TYR A 176 -1.77 3.13 -1.79
CA TYR A 176 -2.53 2.44 -2.84
C TYR A 176 -3.64 3.33 -3.40
N LYS A 177 -4.00 3.13 -4.67
CA LYS A 177 -4.98 3.95 -5.40
C LYS A 177 -6.39 3.74 -4.87
N HIS A 178 -6.71 2.51 -4.47
CA HIS A 178 -7.99 2.12 -3.87
C HIS A 178 -7.86 0.78 -3.10
N ILE A 179 -9.01 0.16 -2.78
CA ILE A 179 -9.12 -1.22 -2.24
C ILE A 179 -8.64 -2.29 -3.23
N ASP A 180 -8.39 -1.88 -4.47
CA ASP A 180 -7.91 -2.64 -5.61
C ASP A 180 -6.48 -3.19 -5.43
N GLY A 181 -5.76 -2.73 -4.39
CA GLY A 181 -4.42 -3.24 -4.06
C GLY A 181 -3.34 -2.81 -5.04
N LEU A 182 -3.63 -1.87 -5.96
CA LEU A 182 -2.65 -1.29 -6.84
C LEU A 182 -1.87 -0.17 -6.13
N ASN A 183 -0.57 -0.39 -5.91
CA ASN A 183 0.30 0.65 -5.38
C ASN A 183 0.42 1.75 -6.45
N LEU A 184 0.24 3.00 -6.02
CA LEU A 184 0.33 4.19 -6.87
C LEU A 184 1.74 4.42 -7.43
N PHE A 185 2.77 4.03 -6.68
CA PHE A 185 4.16 4.40 -6.93
C PHE A 185 5.02 3.15 -7.08
N ARG A 186 5.72 3.08 -8.21
CA ARG A 186 6.65 1.99 -8.54
C ARG A 186 8.00 2.57 -8.93
N ASP A 187 9.05 1.78 -8.74
CA ASP A 187 10.40 2.11 -9.17
C ASP A 187 10.59 1.77 -10.67
N SER A 188 11.83 1.90 -11.17
CA SER A 188 12.16 1.54 -12.56
C SER A 188 12.11 0.03 -12.85
N SER A 189 12.10 -0.81 -11.82
CA SER A 189 11.92 -2.27 -11.91
C SER A 189 10.43 -2.67 -11.98
N GLY A 190 9.53 -1.75 -11.62
CA GLY A 190 8.10 -2.01 -11.43
C GLY A 190 7.73 -2.43 -10.00
N ASP A 191 8.69 -2.40 -9.07
CA ASP A 191 8.49 -2.80 -7.69
C ASP A 191 7.81 -1.69 -6.86
N PRO A 192 6.94 -2.02 -5.89
CA PRO A 192 6.18 -1.02 -5.13
C PRO A 192 7.06 -0.17 -4.20
N VAL A 193 7.06 1.15 -4.40
CA VAL A 193 7.84 2.09 -3.60
C VAL A 193 7.22 2.27 -2.22
N SER A 194 8.07 2.25 -1.19
CA SER A 194 7.70 2.47 0.20
C SER A 194 7.91 3.93 0.63
N PHE A 195 7.17 4.34 1.64
CA PHE A 195 7.12 5.69 2.20
C PHE A 195 7.36 5.66 3.71
N VAL A 196 7.79 6.79 4.29
CA VAL A 196 7.83 7.00 5.74
C VAL A 196 7.09 8.27 6.11
N ILE A 197 6.42 8.28 7.27
CA ILE A 197 5.88 9.53 7.85
C ILE A 197 7.04 10.35 8.41
N GLU A 198 7.32 11.48 7.77
CA GLU A 198 8.24 12.48 8.31
C GLU A 198 7.59 13.22 9.49
N ASP A 199 6.40 13.76 9.25
CA ASP A 199 5.73 14.71 10.14
C ASP A 199 4.21 14.49 10.20
N VAL A 200 3.62 14.83 11.34
CA VAL A 200 2.19 14.76 11.61
C VAL A 200 1.78 16.01 12.36
N GLN A 201 1.09 16.92 11.68
CA GLN A 201 0.67 18.21 12.24
C GLN A 201 -0.84 18.20 12.51
N LEU A 202 -1.26 18.72 13.67
CA LEU A 202 -2.67 18.99 13.96
C LEU A 202 -3.02 20.44 13.61
N GLY A 203 -4.23 20.63 13.09
CA GLY A 203 -4.76 21.95 12.75
C GLY A 203 -6.27 22.02 12.97
N TYR A 204 -6.78 23.25 13.03
CA TYR A 204 -8.19 23.56 13.27
C TYR A 204 -8.76 24.29 12.05
N LEU A 205 -9.91 23.85 11.53
CA LEU A 205 -10.63 24.60 10.49
C LEU A 205 -11.28 25.86 11.06
N THR A 206 -11.93 25.74 12.22
CA THR A 206 -12.56 26.84 12.95
C THR A 206 -12.34 26.68 14.46
N GLN A 207 -11.96 27.76 15.16
CA GLN A 207 -11.74 27.71 16.62
C GLN A 207 -13.03 27.46 17.44
N ALA A 208 -14.21 27.57 16.82
CA ALA A 208 -15.49 27.50 17.52
C ALA A 208 -16.07 26.07 17.60
N ASN A 209 -15.75 25.18 16.66
CA ASN A 209 -16.51 23.95 16.42
C ASN A 209 -15.71 22.63 16.53
N PHE A 210 -14.44 22.66 16.97
CA PHE A 210 -13.58 21.46 17.05
C PHE A 210 -13.47 20.68 15.72
N GLU A 211 -13.46 21.41 14.61
CA GLU A 211 -13.24 20.86 13.27
C GLU A 211 -11.74 20.59 13.04
N ASP A 212 -11.23 19.63 13.81
CA ASP A 212 -9.86 19.19 13.83
C ASP A 212 -9.51 18.42 12.54
N TYR A 213 -8.36 18.77 11.96
CA TYR A 213 -7.74 18.02 10.88
C TYR A 213 -6.28 17.71 11.21
N MET A 214 -5.74 16.73 10.49
CA MET A 214 -4.36 16.30 10.61
C MET A 214 -3.71 16.33 9.23
N ILE A 215 -2.52 16.91 9.15
CA ILE A 215 -1.65 16.84 7.98
C ILE A 215 -0.61 15.76 8.24
N ILE A 216 -0.57 14.74 7.39
CA ILE A 216 0.41 13.67 7.41
C ILE A 216 1.36 13.91 6.23
N LYS A 217 2.66 14.06 6.49
CA LYS A 217 3.68 14.22 5.45
C LYS A 217 4.44 12.92 5.29
N LEU A 218 4.47 12.41 4.07
CA LEU A 218 5.11 11.18 3.67
C LEU A 218 6.18 11.48 2.63
N SER A 219 7.30 10.78 2.68
CA SER A 219 8.35 10.84 1.66
C SER A 219 8.70 9.44 1.20
N SER A 220 8.87 9.25 -0.12
CA SER A 220 9.29 7.96 -0.67
C SER A 220 10.71 7.62 -0.23
N LYS A 221 10.95 6.38 0.20
CA LYS A 221 12.29 5.91 0.60
C LYS A 221 13.20 5.72 -0.61
N ASP A 222 12.61 5.40 -1.76
CA ASP A 222 13.28 5.16 -3.03
C ASP A 222 12.75 6.09 -4.13
N TYR A 223 13.39 6.06 -5.30
CA TYR A 223 12.99 6.82 -6.47
C TYR A 223 11.76 6.22 -7.14
N VAL A 224 10.82 7.08 -7.54
CA VAL A 224 9.63 6.71 -8.32
C VAL A 224 9.92 6.88 -9.81
N ASP A 225 9.53 5.90 -10.62
CA ASP A 225 9.47 6.02 -12.07
C ASP A 225 8.03 6.30 -12.52
N PHE A 226 7.77 7.54 -12.96
CA PHE A 226 6.45 7.97 -13.44
C PHE A 226 5.98 7.23 -14.69
N ASN A 227 6.88 6.58 -15.43
CA ASN A 227 6.51 5.77 -16.60
C ASN A 227 5.96 4.40 -16.20
N ASN A 228 6.25 3.93 -14.98
CA ASN A 228 5.78 2.67 -14.40
C ASN A 228 4.57 2.85 -13.46
N MET A 229 3.99 4.06 -13.38
CA MET A 229 2.76 4.31 -12.60
C MET A 229 1.51 3.85 -13.37
N LEU A 230 0.54 3.30 -12.63
CA LEU A 230 -0.75 2.78 -13.11
C LEU A 230 -1.91 3.73 -12.74
#